data_AF-A0A3S7KB85-F1
#
_entry.id   AF-A0A3S7KB85-F1
#
_cell.length_a   1.000
_cell.length_b   1.000
_cell.length_c   1.000
_cell.angle_alpha   90.00
_cell.angle_beta   90.00
_cell.angle_gamma   90.00
#
_symmetry.space_group_name_H-M   'P 1'
#
loop_
_entity.id
_entity.type
_entity.pdbx_description
1 polymer ?
#
loop_
_entity_poly.entity_id
_entity_poly.type
_entity_poly.pdbx_seq_one_letter_code
_entity_poly.pdbx_strand_id
1 'polypeptide(L)'
;MLDLYLFVRLVLPLLVAAGVGWLVARAINRGLSRLPPREVPLPEHSLLPSPAAQRRYRRLRKRRPNLRSITLQPRIPRSWAAVAAVVLIGSVAACILLMPNGARFQVIVESLRGYPSTIIDVQVPADQQDALLQAWAPVLQQTARPIVMRYRVARMAGMTEVNDVLPVQVRRRGPVLQIATAQPVDARALRDALQDCMPLPPALIRLHERTVAPWREADWHPMAAPHAAE
;
A
#
# COMPACT_ATOMS: atom_id res chain seq x y z
N MET A 1 -5.04 12.68 9.48
CA MET A 1 -4.19 12.06 8.44
C MET A 1 -3.19 11.08 9.05
N LEU A 2 -2.47 11.49 10.09
CA LEU A 2 -1.62 10.60 10.89
C LEU A 2 -2.34 9.32 11.33
N ASP A 3 -3.54 9.43 11.88
CA ASP A 3 -4.32 8.26 12.36
C ASP A 3 -4.70 7.31 11.23
N LEU A 4 -5.03 7.83 10.04
CA LEU A 4 -5.33 7.01 8.87
C LEU A 4 -4.07 6.25 8.42
N TYR A 5 -2.92 6.92 8.38
CA TYR A 5 -1.66 6.27 8.06
C TYR A 5 -1.30 5.19 9.08
N LEU A 6 -1.40 5.47 10.38
CA LEU A 6 -1.14 4.50 11.44
C LEU A 6 -2.12 3.33 11.39
N PHE A 7 -3.39 3.59 11.12
CA PHE A 7 -4.41 2.56 10.93
C PHE A 7 -4.06 1.66 9.75
N VAL A 8 -3.80 2.23 8.57
CA VAL A 8 -3.41 1.45 7.37
C VAL A 8 -2.11 0.68 7.64
N ARG A 9 -1.15 1.28 8.34
CA ARG A 9 0.14 0.66 8.68
C ARG A 9 0.02 -0.53 9.62
N LEU A 10 -1.00 -0.56 10.47
CA LEU A 10 -1.26 -1.68 11.38
C LEU A 10 -2.19 -2.71 10.75
N VAL A 11 -3.25 -2.25 10.08
CA VAL A 11 -4.31 -3.11 9.55
C VAL A 11 -3.89 -3.81 8.27
N LEU A 12 -3.15 -3.15 7.37
CA LEU A 12 -2.76 -3.75 6.10
C LEU A 12 -1.87 -5.00 6.30
N PRO A 13 -0.79 -4.97 7.12
CA PRO A 13 -0.01 -6.18 7.39
C PRO A 13 -0.83 -7.28 8.06
N LEU A 14 -1.80 -6.92 8.90
CA LEU A 14 -2.68 -7.88 9.57
C LEU A 14 -3.64 -8.55 8.57
N LEU A 15 -4.19 -7.79 7.63
CA LEU A 15 -5.01 -8.32 6.53
C LEU A 15 -4.19 -9.21 5.58
N VAL A 16 -2.96 -8.80 5.25
CA VAL A 16 -2.03 -9.62 4.46
C VAL A 16 -1.73 -10.92 5.18
N ALA A 17 -1.39 -10.87 6.47
CA ALA A 17 -1.15 -12.07 7.28
C ALA A 17 -2.38 -12.99 7.31
N ALA A 18 -3.57 -12.44 7.46
CA ALA A 18 -4.82 -13.21 7.45
C ALA A 18 -5.08 -13.86 6.07
N GLY A 19 -4.91 -13.12 4.98
CA GLY A 19 -5.10 -13.62 3.62
C GLY A 19 -4.08 -14.69 3.23
N VAL A 20 -2.80 -14.43 3.50
CA VAL A 20 -1.71 -15.40 3.28
C VAL A 20 -1.90 -16.63 4.15
N GLY A 21 -2.24 -16.45 5.43
CA GLY A 21 -2.54 -17.55 6.35
C GLY A 21 -3.71 -18.43 5.87
N TRP A 22 -4.78 -17.81 5.36
CA TRP A 22 -5.91 -18.53 4.77
C TRP A 22 -5.50 -19.33 3.53
N LEU A 23 -4.70 -18.74 2.62
CA LEU A 23 -4.19 -19.43 1.43
C LEU A 23 -3.29 -20.62 1.79
N VAL A 24 -2.38 -20.42 2.74
CA VAL A 24 -1.48 -21.46 3.25
C VAL A 24 -2.29 -22.59 3.90
N ALA A 25 -3.28 -22.27 4.74
CA ALA A 25 -4.17 -23.27 5.34
C ALA A 25 -4.91 -24.07 4.27
N ARG A 26 -5.41 -23.41 3.21
CA ARG A 26 -6.07 -24.07 2.08
C ARG A 26 -5.12 -25.00 1.33
N ALA A 27 -3.88 -24.56 1.09
CA ALA A 27 -2.85 -25.36 0.43
C ALA A 27 -2.47 -26.59 1.27
N ILE A 28 -2.27 -26.42 2.58
CA ILE A 28 -2.00 -27.52 3.51
C ILE A 28 -3.17 -28.50 3.52
N ASN A 29 -4.41 -28.04 3.67
CA ASN A 29 -5.59 -28.91 3.68
C ASN A 29 -5.76 -29.70 2.38
N ARG A 30 -5.51 -29.06 1.22
CA ARG A 30 -5.52 -29.72 -0.09
C ARG A 30 -4.37 -30.72 -0.24
N GLY A 31 -3.22 -30.45 0.38
CA GLY A 31 -2.11 -31.39 0.44
C GLY A 31 -2.43 -32.58 1.34
N LEU A 32 -3.00 -32.35 2.53
CA LEU A 32 -3.38 -33.38 3.48
C LEU A 32 -4.44 -34.33 2.92
N SER A 33 -5.41 -33.84 2.14
CA SER A 33 -6.43 -34.69 1.53
C SER A 33 -5.87 -35.66 0.48
N ARG A 34 -4.64 -35.41 -0.01
CA ARG A 34 -3.94 -36.30 -0.94
C ARG A 34 -3.02 -37.29 -0.24
N LEU A 35 -2.77 -37.13 1.06
CA LEU A 35 -1.92 -38.04 1.82
C LEU A 35 -2.72 -39.26 2.27
N PRO A 36 -2.13 -40.46 2.22
CA PRO A 36 -2.79 -41.66 2.71
C PRO A 36 -3.12 -41.52 4.21
N PRO A 37 -4.29 -42.00 4.66
CA PRO A 37 -4.63 -42.04 6.08
C PRO A 37 -3.55 -42.78 6.86
N ARG A 38 -3.21 -42.29 8.05
CA ARG A 38 -2.21 -42.96 8.88
C ARG A 38 -2.86 -44.09 9.64
N GLU A 39 -2.48 -45.32 9.34
CA GLU A 39 -2.87 -46.47 10.13
C GLU A 39 -1.92 -46.65 11.32
N VAL A 40 -2.49 -46.65 12.53
CA VAL A 40 -1.74 -47.01 13.73
C VAL A 40 -2.19 -48.41 14.15
N PRO A 41 -1.27 -49.40 14.23
CA PRO A 41 -1.62 -50.74 14.64
C PRO A 41 -2.09 -50.74 16.09
N LEU A 42 -3.16 -51.49 16.38
CA LEU A 42 -3.68 -51.62 17.73
C LEU A 42 -2.94 -52.75 18.42
N PRO A 43 -2.11 -52.46 19.44
CA PRO A 43 -1.43 -53.50 20.19
C PRO A 43 -2.46 -54.43 20.86
N GLU A 44 -2.14 -55.71 21.02
CA GLU A 44 -3.06 -56.67 21.64
C GLU A 44 -3.47 -56.27 23.07
N HIS A 45 -2.53 -55.61 23.76
CA HIS A 45 -2.69 -55.13 25.12
C HIS A 45 -2.64 -53.59 25.17
N SER A 46 -3.39 -52.99 26.10
CA SER A 46 -3.37 -51.54 26.31
C SER A 46 -1.99 -51.11 26.81
N LEU A 47 -1.27 -50.32 26.02
CA LEU A 47 -0.01 -49.70 26.43
C LEU A 47 -0.19 -48.47 27.35
N LEU A 48 -1.44 -48.08 27.62
CA LEU A 48 -1.76 -46.94 28.47
C LEU A 48 -1.73 -47.34 29.97
N PRO A 49 -1.02 -46.61 30.83
CA PRO A 49 -0.85 -46.94 32.25
C PRO A 49 -2.11 -46.63 33.09
N SER A 50 -3.08 -45.88 32.56
CA SER A 50 -4.26 -45.47 33.34
C SER A 50 -5.35 -46.55 33.36
N PRO A 51 -5.94 -46.88 34.54
CA PRO A 51 -6.99 -47.89 34.65
C PRO A 51 -8.28 -47.51 33.90
N ALA A 52 -8.58 -46.21 33.79
CA ALA A 52 -9.71 -45.72 32.99
C ALA A 52 -9.50 -45.93 31.49
N ALA A 53 -8.27 -45.73 30.99
CA ALA A 53 -7.90 -45.97 29.60
C ALA A 53 -7.97 -47.46 29.26
N GLN A 54 -7.50 -48.33 30.16
CA GLN A 54 -7.59 -49.78 29.99
C GLN A 54 -9.04 -50.27 29.92
N ARG A 55 -9.94 -49.74 30.77
CA ARG A 55 -11.38 -50.03 30.72
C ARG A 55 -12.00 -49.62 29.38
N ARG A 56 -11.66 -48.42 28.87
CA ARG A 56 -12.12 -47.95 27.54
C ARG A 56 -11.59 -48.84 26.41
N TYR A 57 -10.32 -49.23 26.47
CA TYR A 57 -9.69 -50.12 25.49
C TYR A 57 -10.38 -51.49 25.42
N ARG A 58 -10.65 -52.10 26.59
CA ARG A 58 -11.41 -53.36 26.67
C ARG A 58 -12.82 -53.24 26.08
N ARG A 59 -13.53 -52.12 26.33
CA ARG A 59 -14.85 -51.87 25.75
C ARG A 59 -14.78 -51.72 24.22
N LEU A 60 -13.76 -51.03 23.71
CA LEU A 60 -13.54 -50.88 22.27
C LEU A 60 -13.31 -52.26 21.60
N ARG A 61 -12.40 -53.08 22.16
CA ARG A 61 -12.10 -54.44 21.67
C ARG A 61 -13.33 -55.37 21.72
N LYS A 62 -14.14 -55.31 22.78
CA LYS A 62 -15.40 -56.08 22.86
C LYS A 62 -16.40 -55.71 21.76
N ARG A 63 -16.47 -54.43 21.37
CA ARG A 63 -17.38 -53.95 20.34
C ARG A 63 -16.89 -54.21 18.91
N ARG A 64 -15.58 -54.23 18.70
CA ARG A 64 -14.96 -54.46 17.38
C ARG A 64 -13.74 -55.39 17.52
N PRO A 65 -13.97 -56.72 17.58
CA PRO A 65 -12.92 -57.70 17.86
C PRO A 65 -11.86 -57.80 16.76
N ASN A 66 -12.23 -57.51 15.51
CA ASN A 66 -11.35 -57.62 14.33
C ASN A 66 -10.59 -56.33 14.00
N LEU A 67 -10.65 -55.31 14.86
CA LEU A 67 -10.04 -54.00 14.58
C LEU A 67 -8.52 -54.06 14.80
N ARG A 68 -7.76 -54.21 13.71
CA ARG A 68 -6.29 -54.33 13.73
C ARG A 68 -5.57 -52.99 13.68
N SER A 69 -6.17 -51.96 13.09
CA SER A 69 -5.62 -50.60 13.01
C SER A 69 -6.70 -49.55 13.25
N ILE A 70 -6.30 -48.38 13.77
CA ILE A 70 -7.12 -47.17 13.79
C ILE A 70 -6.55 -46.23 12.73
N THR A 71 -7.43 -45.70 11.89
CA THR A 71 -7.12 -44.65 10.92
C THR A 71 -7.10 -43.30 11.64
N LEU A 72 -5.95 -42.63 11.66
CA LEU A 72 -5.80 -41.26 12.13
C LEU A 72 -5.65 -40.31 10.94
N GLN A 73 -6.04 -39.06 11.13
CA GLN A 73 -5.76 -38.02 10.16
C GLN A 73 -4.25 -37.91 9.91
N PRO A 74 -3.84 -37.64 8.66
CA PRO A 74 -2.43 -37.44 8.33
C PRO A 74 -1.86 -36.27 9.13
N ARG A 75 -0.70 -36.48 9.74
CA ARG A 75 0.00 -35.43 10.51
C ARG A 75 0.61 -34.43 9.53
N ILE A 76 0.44 -33.14 9.79
CA ILE A 76 1.10 -32.08 9.02
C ILE A 76 2.63 -32.27 9.10
N PRO A 77 3.34 -32.38 7.95
CA PRO A 77 4.79 -32.41 7.94
C PRO A 77 5.38 -31.16 8.59
N ARG A 78 6.40 -31.30 9.44
CA ARG A 78 7.08 -30.15 10.07
C ARG A 78 7.64 -29.16 9.03
N SER A 79 8.08 -29.66 7.88
CA SER A 79 8.57 -28.84 6.77
C SER A 79 7.47 -27.93 6.21
N TRP A 80 6.22 -28.39 6.12
CA TRP A 80 5.11 -27.56 5.64
C TRP A 80 4.77 -26.44 6.63
N ALA A 81 4.83 -26.74 7.92
CA ALA A 81 4.68 -25.72 8.96
C ALA A 81 5.83 -24.68 8.94
N ALA A 82 7.07 -25.12 8.69
CA ALA A 82 8.21 -24.21 8.56
C ALA A 82 8.07 -23.29 7.33
N VAL A 83 7.72 -23.85 6.16
CA VAL A 83 7.48 -23.07 4.94
C VAL A 83 6.32 -22.09 5.15
N ALA A 84 5.22 -22.53 5.77
CA ALA A 84 4.10 -21.66 6.13
C ALA A 84 4.52 -20.46 6.99
N ALA A 85 5.34 -20.70 8.01
CA ALA A 85 5.86 -19.64 8.88
C ALA A 85 6.74 -18.66 8.11
N VAL A 86 7.66 -19.15 7.27
CA VAL A 86 8.53 -18.31 6.44
C VAL A 86 7.72 -17.44 5.48
N VAL A 87 6.73 -18.02 4.80
CA VAL A 87 5.86 -17.28 3.86
C VAL A 87 5.07 -16.20 4.60
N LEU A 88 4.50 -16.51 5.77
CA LEU A 88 3.72 -15.55 6.54
C LEU A 88 4.59 -14.41 7.08
N ILE A 89 5.73 -14.72 7.71
CA ILE A 89 6.68 -13.72 8.21
C ILE A 89 7.22 -12.88 7.06
N GLY A 90 7.62 -13.52 5.96
CA GLY A 90 8.14 -12.84 4.77
C GLY A 90 7.12 -11.89 4.16
N SER A 91 5.85 -12.29 4.08
CA SER A 91 4.78 -11.43 3.55
C SER A 91 4.54 -10.18 4.41
N VAL A 92 4.53 -10.33 5.74
CA VAL A 92 4.39 -9.21 6.69
C VAL A 92 5.61 -8.29 6.61
N ALA A 93 6.82 -8.85 6.60
CA ALA A 93 8.05 -8.07 6.48
C ALA A 93 8.10 -7.28 5.16
N ALA A 94 7.78 -7.93 4.04
CA ALA A 94 7.70 -7.27 2.74
C ALA A 94 6.64 -6.14 2.75
N CYS A 95 5.47 -6.37 3.35
CA CYS A 95 4.42 -5.35 3.46
C CYS A 95 4.89 -4.13 4.26
N ILE A 96 5.65 -4.33 5.34
CA ILE A 96 6.18 -3.23 6.16
C ILE A 96 7.29 -2.48 5.42
N LEU A 97 8.18 -3.20 4.73
CA LEU A 97 9.33 -2.61 4.01
C LEU A 97 8.93 -1.84 2.76
N LEU A 98 7.91 -2.31 2.03
CA LEU A 98 7.41 -1.66 0.83
C LEU A 98 6.41 -0.53 1.13
N MET A 99 6.05 -0.34 2.41
CA MET A 99 5.07 0.67 2.77
C MET A 99 5.66 2.07 2.54
N PRO A 100 4.94 2.96 1.83
CA PRO A 100 5.40 4.34 1.66
C PRO A 100 5.51 5.01 3.04
N ASN A 101 6.47 5.92 3.16
CA ASN A 101 6.61 6.72 4.36
C ASN A 101 5.35 7.60 4.59
N GLY A 102 5.20 8.17 5.79
CA GLY A 102 4.00 8.92 6.16
C GLY A 102 3.65 10.07 5.22
N ALA A 103 4.65 10.86 4.83
CA ALA A 103 4.48 12.00 3.93
C ALA A 103 4.09 11.54 2.51
N ARG A 104 4.76 10.51 1.98
CA ARG A 104 4.44 9.89 0.68
C ARG A 104 3.03 9.30 0.67
N PHE A 105 2.61 8.66 1.75
CA PHE A 105 1.25 8.16 1.89
C PHE A 105 0.23 9.30 1.83
N GLN A 106 0.52 10.44 2.47
CA GLN A 106 -0.36 11.60 2.39
C GLN A 106 -0.43 12.18 0.97
N VAL A 107 0.71 12.31 0.26
CA VAL A 107 0.74 12.70 -1.16
C VAL A 107 -0.16 11.78 -2.00
N ILE A 108 -0.07 10.47 -1.79
CA ILE A 108 -0.89 9.46 -2.48
C ILE A 108 -2.38 9.65 -2.16
N VAL A 109 -2.73 9.79 -0.89
CA VAL A 109 -4.14 9.94 -0.46
C VAL A 109 -4.74 11.23 -1.02
N GLU A 110 -4.01 12.33 -1.00
CA GLU A 110 -4.46 13.60 -1.56
C GLU A 110 -4.55 13.54 -3.08
N SER A 111 -3.60 12.88 -3.75
CA SER A 111 -3.65 12.67 -5.21
C SER A 111 -4.83 11.79 -5.64
N LEU A 112 -5.28 10.89 -4.75
CA LEU A 112 -6.42 10.01 -4.98
C LEU A 112 -7.77 10.67 -4.64
N ARG A 113 -7.88 11.30 -3.45
CA ARG A 113 -9.13 11.95 -3.00
C ARG A 113 -9.40 13.25 -3.75
N GLY A 114 -8.33 13.93 -4.13
CA GLY A 114 -8.33 15.27 -4.68
C GLY A 114 -8.02 16.32 -3.63
N TYR A 115 -7.46 17.43 -4.09
CA TYR A 115 -7.13 18.60 -3.29
C TYR A 115 -7.53 19.88 -4.03
N PRO A 116 -7.88 20.96 -3.29
CA PRO A 116 -8.18 22.24 -3.91
C PRO A 116 -6.91 22.82 -4.53
N SER A 117 -7.04 23.31 -5.77
CA SER A 117 -5.93 23.76 -6.60
C SER A 117 -6.38 24.94 -7.47
N THR A 118 -5.44 25.82 -7.80
CA THR A 118 -5.63 26.82 -8.85
C THR A 118 -5.18 26.19 -10.17
N ILE A 119 -6.12 26.01 -11.10
CA ILE A 119 -5.84 25.52 -12.45
C ILE A 119 -5.55 26.71 -13.35
N ILE A 120 -4.45 26.60 -14.10
CA ILE A 120 -4.04 27.51 -15.15
C ILE A 120 -4.26 26.79 -16.47
N ASP A 121 -5.23 27.25 -17.25
CA ASP A 121 -5.44 26.82 -18.63
C ASP A 121 -4.77 27.80 -19.57
N VAL A 122 -3.82 27.32 -20.35
CA VAL A 122 -3.04 28.12 -21.30
C VAL A 122 -3.25 27.59 -22.72
N GLN A 123 -3.67 28.46 -23.62
CA GLN A 123 -3.81 28.14 -25.04
C GLN A 123 -2.50 28.43 -25.79
N VAL A 124 -1.67 27.41 -25.98
CA VAL A 124 -0.36 27.52 -26.64
C VAL A 124 -0.11 26.28 -27.52
N PRO A 125 0.43 26.46 -28.75
CA PRO A 125 0.82 25.35 -29.64
C PRO A 125 1.73 24.32 -28.96
N ALA A 126 1.57 23.04 -29.31
CA ALA A 126 2.23 21.93 -28.63
C ALA A 126 3.77 22.02 -28.63
N ASP A 127 4.35 22.60 -29.68
CA ASP A 127 5.79 22.87 -29.85
C ASP A 127 6.34 23.90 -28.86
N GLN A 128 5.51 24.81 -28.34
CA GLN A 128 5.93 25.85 -27.41
C GLN A 128 5.62 25.53 -25.94
N GLN A 129 4.87 24.46 -25.68
CA GLN A 129 4.45 24.09 -24.32
C GLN A 129 5.63 23.77 -23.40
N ASP A 130 6.66 23.07 -23.92
CA ASP A 130 7.83 22.71 -23.12
C ASP A 130 8.68 23.93 -22.76
N ALA A 131 8.88 24.85 -23.71
CA ALA A 131 9.59 26.11 -23.47
C ALA A 131 8.84 26.98 -22.44
N LEU A 132 7.50 27.04 -22.53
CA LEU A 132 6.67 27.75 -21.57
C LEU A 132 6.77 27.14 -20.17
N LEU A 133 6.65 25.81 -20.05
CA LEU A 133 6.77 25.12 -18.77
C LEU A 133 8.14 25.35 -18.13
N GLN A 134 9.22 25.38 -18.92
CA GLN A 134 10.56 25.69 -18.44
C GLN A 134 10.68 27.14 -17.96
N ALA A 135 10.13 28.11 -18.70
CA ALA A 135 10.15 29.52 -18.30
C ALA A 135 9.35 29.76 -17.02
N TRP A 136 8.22 29.06 -16.84
CA TRP A 136 7.33 29.18 -15.68
C TRP A 136 7.71 28.29 -14.49
N ALA A 137 8.63 27.34 -14.69
CA ALA A 137 9.11 26.43 -13.64
C ALA A 137 9.46 27.12 -12.32
N PRO A 138 10.22 28.23 -12.25
CA PRO A 138 10.60 28.84 -10.97
C PRO A 138 9.39 29.34 -10.16
N VAL A 139 8.37 29.88 -10.81
CA VAL A 139 7.14 30.35 -10.14
C VAL A 139 6.25 29.17 -9.78
N LEU A 140 6.07 28.22 -10.70
CA LEU A 140 5.23 27.04 -10.46
C LEU A 140 5.79 26.18 -9.32
N GLN A 141 7.12 26.02 -9.23
CA GLN A 141 7.75 25.24 -8.15
C GLN A 141 7.51 25.85 -6.76
N GLN A 142 7.38 27.18 -6.64
CA GLN A 142 7.02 27.82 -5.37
C GLN A 142 5.57 27.50 -4.94
N THR A 143 4.71 27.10 -5.89
CA THR A 143 3.35 26.65 -5.59
C THR A 143 3.26 25.17 -5.20
N ALA A 144 4.39 24.45 -5.21
CA ALA A 144 4.46 23.09 -4.68
C ALA A 144 4.26 23.11 -3.16
N ARG A 145 3.54 22.12 -2.63
CA ARG A 145 3.18 22.10 -1.21
C ARG A 145 4.06 21.09 -0.47
N PRO A 146 4.93 21.51 0.46
CA PRO A 146 5.65 20.57 1.31
C PRO A 146 4.68 19.89 2.27
N ILE A 147 4.79 18.57 2.38
CA ILE A 147 4.04 17.74 3.31
C ILE A 147 5.02 17.21 4.34
N VAL A 148 4.82 17.66 5.58
CA VAL A 148 5.63 17.26 6.73
C VAL A 148 4.78 16.40 7.64
N MET A 149 5.28 15.22 7.99
CA MET A 149 4.61 14.33 8.93
C MET A 149 5.57 13.93 10.05
N ARG A 150 5.16 14.25 11.28
CA ARG A 150 5.92 13.97 12.50
C ARG A 150 5.22 12.87 13.28
N TYR A 151 5.94 11.79 13.58
CA TYR A 151 5.42 10.71 14.39
C TYR A 151 6.52 10.05 15.22
N ARG A 152 6.11 9.49 16.36
CA ARG A 152 7.02 8.76 17.24
C ARG A 152 7.13 7.31 16.77
N VAL A 153 8.36 6.85 16.55
CA VAL A 153 8.63 5.44 16.26
C VAL A 153 8.92 4.74 17.57
N ALA A 154 8.13 3.72 17.94
CA ALA A 154 8.21 3.08 19.25
C ALA A 154 9.61 2.56 19.66
N ARG A 155 10.51 2.30 18.69
CA ARG A 155 11.89 1.87 18.94
C ARG A 155 12.95 2.98 18.95
N MET A 156 12.64 4.18 18.46
CA MET A 156 13.55 5.32 18.45
C MET A 156 13.06 6.34 19.48
N ALA A 157 13.89 6.72 20.45
CA ALA A 157 13.50 7.63 21.52
C ALA A 157 13.17 9.07 21.06
N GLY A 158 13.24 9.36 19.75
CA GLY A 158 12.97 10.67 19.15
C GLY A 158 11.72 10.72 18.27
N MET A 159 11.24 11.93 18.04
CA MET A 159 10.26 12.21 16.98
C MET A 159 10.96 12.02 15.63
N THR A 160 10.37 11.21 14.74
CA THR A 160 10.82 11.12 13.36
C THR A 160 10.01 12.10 12.54
N GLU A 161 10.70 13.01 11.87
CA GLU A 161 10.11 13.93 10.91
C GLU A 161 10.40 13.39 9.51
N VAL A 162 9.36 13.23 8.71
CA VAL A 162 9.45 12.76 7.34
C VAL A 162 8.77 13.78 6.45
N ASN A 163 9.45 14.12 5.36
CA ASN A 163 9.04 15.15 4.43
C ASN A 163 8.84 14.55 3.04
N ASP A 164 7.84 15.04 2.32
CA ASP A 164 7.65 14.83 0.89
C ASP A 164 7.00 16.08 0.31
N VAL A 165 6.90 16.18 -1.01
CA VAL A 165 6.35 17.36 -1.70
C VAL A 165 5.19 16.93 -2.58
N LEU A 166 4.05 17.61 -2.46
CA LEU A 166 2.98 17.50 -3.44
C LEU A 166 3.35 18.35 -4.66
N PRO A 167 3.65 17.72 -5.82
CA PRO A 167 4.14 18.45 -6.97
C PRO A 167 3.00 19.17 -7.68
N VAL A 168 3.36 20.22 -8.42
CA VAL A 168 2.48 20.80 -9.45
C VAL A 168 2.19 19.74 -10.49
N GLN A 169 0.95 19.66 -10.95
CA GLN A 169 0.51 18.69 -11.94
C GLN A 169 0.32 19.39 -13.27
N VAL A 170 0.76 18.75 -14.34
CA VAL A 170 0.68 19.27 -15.70
C VAL A 170 -0.10 18.27 -16.55
N ARG A 171 -0.97 18.80 -17.39
CA ARG A 171 -1.77 18.03 -18.33
C ARG A 171 -1.78 18.71 -19.69
N ARG A 172 -1.50 17.93 -20.73
CA ARG A 172 -1.48 18.41 -22.12
C ARG A 172 -2.73 17.92 -22.83
N ARG A 173 -3.48 18.83 -23.44
CA ARG A 173 -4.70 18.55 -24.22
C ARG A 173 -4.62 19.28 -25.56
N GLY A 174 -3.82 18.74 -26.49
CA GLY A 174 -3.60 19.36 -27.80
C GLY A 174 -3.02 20.77 -27.66
N PRO A 175 -3.70 21.84 -28.13
CA PRO A 175 -3.22 23.22 -28.00
C PRO A 175 -3.48 23.84 -26.62
N VAL A 176 -4.04 23.07 -25.66
CA VAL A 176 -4.31 23.55 -24.30
C VAL A 176 -3.37 22.85 -23.32
N LEU A 177 -2.59 23.65 -22.60
CA LEU A 177 -1.77 23.21 -21.48
C LEU A 177 -2.51 23.56 -20.18
N GLN A 178 -2.83 22.56 -19.38
CA GLN A 178 -3.45 22.74 -18.06
C GLN A 178 -2.41 22.48 -16.98
N ILE A 179 -2.29 23.39 -16.02
CA ILE A 179 -1.36 23.28 -14.90
C ILE A 179 -2.15 23.44 -13.62
N ALA A 180 -2.03 22.51 -12.70
CA ALA A 180 -2.68 22.53 -11.40
C ALA A 180 -1.63 22.71 -10.30
N THR A 181 -1.72 23.82 -9.57
CA THR A 181 -0.88 24.10 -8.40
C THR A 181 -1.14 23.09 -7.27
N ALA A 182 -0.21 22.90 -6.34
CA ALA A 182 -0.41 21.94 -5.23
C ALA A 182 -1.34 22.48 -4.12
N GLN A 183 -1.68 23.77 -4.18
CA GLN A 183 -2.58 24.46 -3.25
C GLN A 183 -3.24 25.66 -3.94
N PRO A 184 -4.36 26.19 -3.40
CA PRO A 184 -4.94 27.43 -3.91
C PRO A 184 -3.97 28.59 -3.73
N VAL A 185 -3.79 29.38 -4.79
CA VAL A 185 -2.96 30.57 -4.81
C VAL A 185 -3.78 31.73 -5.37
N ASP A 186 -3.52 32.95 -4.90
CA ASP A 186 -4.14 34.15 -5.46
C ASP A 186 -3.90 34.23 -6.97
N ALA A 187 -5.00 34.18 -7.72
CA ALA A 187 -4.97 34.17 -9.18
C ALA A 187 -4.37 35.44 -9.78
N ARG A 188 -4.42 36.59 -9.09
CA ARG A 188 -3.82 37.83 -9.57
C ARG A 188 -2.31 37.79 -9.41
N ALA A 189 -1.84 37.56 -8.18
CA ALA A 189 -0.40 37.46 -7.89
C ALA A 189 0.28 36.36 -8.73
N LEU A 190 -0.37 35.21 -8.91
CA LEU A 190 0.15 34.14 -9.74
C LEU A 190 0.22 34.55 -11.21
N ARG A 191 -0.80 35.24 -11.74
CA ARG A 191 -0.78 35.73 -13.12
C ARG A 191 0.36 36.71 -13.33
N ASP A 192 0.53 37.67 -12.43
CA ASP A 192 1.57 38.70 -12.54
C ASP A 192 2.97 38.04 -12.52
N ALA A 193 3.22 37.12 -11.59
CA ALA A 193 4.48 36.39 -11.52
C ALA A 193 4.77 35.54 -12.79
N LEU A 194 3.75 34.91 -13.39
CA LEU A 194 3.91 34.17 -14.63
C LEU A 194 4.20 35.07 -15.83
N GLN A 195 3.58 36.26 -15.86
CA GLN A 195 3.83 37.28 -16.89
C GLN A 195 5.25 37.84 -16.81
N ASP A 196 5.78 38.02 -15.60
CA ASP A 196 7.16 38.46 -15.37
C ASP A 196 8.19 37.45 -15.90
N CYS A 197 7.89 36.15 -15.80
CA CYS A 197 8.76 35.10 -16.35
C CYS A 197 8.69 34.99 -17.87
N MET A 198 7.48 34.98 -18.42
CA MET A 198 7.27 34.95 -19.88
C MET A 198 5.95 35.65 -20.21
N PRO A 199 6.00 36.81 -20.88
CA PRO A 199 4.80 37.57 -21.18
C PRO A 199 3.97 36.84 -22.24
N LEU A 200 2.69 36.65 -21.91
CA LEU A 200 1.71 36.01 -22.79
C LEU A 200 0.44 36.87 -22.84
N PRO A 201 -0.27 36.93 -23.98
CA PRO A 201 -1.55 37.61 -24.05
C PRO A 201 -2.52 37.13 -22.94
N PRO A 202 -3.13 38.02 -22.15
CA PRO A 202 -4.00 37.64 -21.04
C PRO A 202 -5.19 36.76 -21.47
N ALA A 203 -5.64 36.91 -22.72
CA ALA A 203 -6.70 36.10 -23.30
C ALA A 203 -6.35 34.60 -23.42
N LEU A 204 -5.06 34.26 -23.47
CA LEU A 204 -4.58 32.88 -23.57
C LEU A 204 -4.49 32.18 -22.21
N ILE A 205 -4.50 32.92 -21.10
CA ILE A 205 -4.35 32.38 -19.74
C ILE A 205 -5.67 32.51 -18.98
N ARG A 206 -6.28 31.39 -18.62
CA ARG A 206 -7.45 31.34 -17.73
C ARG A 206 -7.06 30.69 -16.42
N LEU A 207 -7.35 31.35 -15.31
CA LEU A 207 -7.14 30.81 -13.97
C LEU A 207 -8.48 30.58 -13.30
N HIS A 208 -8.66 29.43 -12.69
CA HIS A 208 -9.84 29.09 -11.89
C HIS A 208 -9.48 28.12 -10.77
N GLU A 209 -10.27 28.12 -9.70
CA GLU A 209 -10.11 27.17 -8.62
C GLU A 209 -10.94 25.92 -8.88
N ARG A 210 -10.32 24.76 -8.67
CA ARG A 210 -10.99 23.48 -8.79
C ARG A 210 -10.29 22.43 -7.92
N THR A 211 -11.06 21.44 -7.46
CA THR A 211 -10.49 20.25 -6.85
C THR A 211 -9.93 19.33 -7.94
N VAL A 212 -8.64 19.00 -7.83
CA VAL A 212 -7.93 18.13 -8.78
C VAL A 212 -7.57 16.84 -8.09
N ALA A 213 -7.88 15.70 -8.74
CA ALA A 213 -7.50 14.37 -8.29
C ALA A 213 -6.65 13.67 -9.37
N PRO A 214 -5.32 13.88 -9.38
CA PRO A 214 -4.43 13.41 -10.46
C PRO A 214 -4.49 11.91 -10.73
N TRP A 215 -4.81 11.08 -9.72
CA TRP A 215 -4.88 9.63 -9.90
C TRP A 215 -6.25 9.15 -10.40
N ARG A 216 -7.27 10.01 -10.36
CA ARG A 216 -8.62 9.72 -10.86
C ARG A 216 -8.87 10.32 -12.24
N GLU A 217 -8.11 11.35 -12.59
CA GLU A 217 -8.22 12.07 -13.84
C GLU A 217 -7.07 11.67 -14.76
N ALA A 218 -7.36 11.36 -16.02
CA ALA A 218 -6.33 10.99 -16.99
C ALA A 218 -5.34 12.15 -17.30
N ASP A 219 -4.14 11.78 -17.75
CA ASP A 219 -3.12 12.67 -18.35
C ASP A 219 -2.53 13.75 -17.43
N TRP A 220 -2.73 13.64 -16.12
CA TRP A 220 -1.99 14.44 -15.15
C TRP A 220 -0.63 13.81 -14.88
N HIS A 221 0.42 14.62 -15.05
CA HIS A 221 1.80 14.23 -14.77
C HIS A 221 2.42 15.22 -13.79
N PRO A 222 3.20 14.73 -12.80
CA PRO A 222 3.90 15.62 -11.90
C PRO A 222 4.96 16.40 -12.70
N MET A 223 4.99 17.71 -12.50
CA MET A 223 6.07 18.54 -12.99
C MET A 223 7.36 18.09 -12.29
N ALA A 224 8.44 17.90 -13.05
CA ALA A 224 9.72 17.49 -12.48
C ALA A 224 10.15 18.50 -11.41
N ALA A 225 10.43 18.00 -10.20
CA ALA A 225 11.06 18.81 -9.16
C ALA A 225 12.46 19.23 -9.64
N PRO A 226 12.95 20.41 -9.26
CA PRO A 226 14.36 20.70 -9.43
C PRO A 226 15.11 19.63 -8.65
N HIS A 227 16.08 18.97 -9.29
CA HIS A 227 17.00 18.11 -8.56
C HIS A 227 17.62 19.00 -7.47
N ALA A 228 17.32 18.71 -6.20
CA ALA A 228 18.19 19.16 -5.14
C ALA A 228 19.52 18.47 -5.41
N ALA A 229 20.47 19.22 -5.97
CA ALA A 229 21.86 18.81 -6.01
C ALA A 229 22.26 18.53 -4.56
N GLU A 230 22.49 17.25 -4.24
CA GLU A 230 23.29 16.84 -3.08
C GLU A 230 24.74 17.28 -3.27
#